data_AF-A0A937JCY7-F1
#
_entry.id   AF-A0A937JCY7-F1
#
_cell.length_a   1.000
_cell.length_b   1.000
_cell.length_c   1.000
_cell.angle_alpha   90.00
_cell.angle_beta   90.00
_cell.angle_gamma   90.00
#
_symmetry.space_group_name_H-M   'P 1'
#
loop_
_entity.id
_entity.type
_entity.pdbx_description
1 polymer ?
#
loop_
_entity_poly.entity_id
_entity_poly.type
_entity_poly.pdbx_seq_one_letter_code
_entity_poly.pdbx_strand_id
1 'polypeptide(L)'
;MRFMRTVIAVAALLALASPALAQTQSPPTSAGTLNPASDRPAQPRVQQAEFQIQDGIVATVNDRVITGYDLRQRMLLIIVMSEVQPTAENIAQIQREALDMLIDEHLQAQEIAKFPSLIITDEEVDSEIAAMAQQAGMTPGQYMQALASAGIHARTVREQIRTAIGWRELVGGRFSSRARVSRSQVEQNLRKYEEAASKKQYLIGEIYIDANRVGGMQAAISGGQQLIQQMIQGAPFQAVAQQFSAAPTAVRGGDAGWVVEGTVAPALQQAFDNLDIGQLSNPIVVEGGVYIIYMRDKREGSATSLVQLSQIMVELPETASEAEVEAAAQRLMAVRPQLTCQTMVARATAEPGLLGSDLGESDVLNLAPQFQPFARSAQVGEVSEPIRTPLGLHLVGLCGRRVGSADMPTYRDVESQLLRANLSMLGRRYMRDLRADALIEMK
;
A
#
# COMPACT_ATOMS: atom_id res chain seq x y z
N MET A 1 78.92 2.33 -16.74
CA MET A 1 79.13 3.76 -17.06
C MET A 1 78.02 4.52 -16.33
N ARG A 2 78.23 5.03 -15.11
CA ARG A 2 78.89 6.28 -14.68
C ARG A 2 78.14 7.57 -15.12
N PHE A 3 77.93 8.41 -14.10
CA PHE A 3 77.50 9.82 -14.02
C PHE A 3 75.98 10.08 -13.94
N MET A 4 75.36 10.53 -12.83
CA MET A 4 75.66 11.53 -11.78
C MET A 4 75.45 12.98 -12.26
N ARG A 5 74.42 13.67 -11.75
CA ARG A 5 74.52 14.96 -11.03
C ARG A 5 73.16 15.61 -10.70
N THR A 6 73.03 15.91 -9.41
CA THR A 6 72.13 16.84 -8.70
C THR A 6 72.46 18.32 -8.99
N VAL A 7 71.49 19.24 -8.79
CA VAL A 7 71.52 20.64 -8.23
C VAL A 7 70.13 21.26 -8.54
N ILE A 8 69.19 21.47 -7.60
CA ILE A 8 68.94 22.55 -6.59
C ILE A 8 68.64 23.96 -7.16
N ALA A 9 67.50 24.53 -6.71
CA ALA A 9 67.15 25.95 -6.39
C ALA A 9 65.84 26.45 -7.07
N VAL A 10 64.71 26.62 -6.37
CA VAL A 10 64.27 27.69 -5.43
C VAL A 10 63.63 28.91 -6.14
N ALA A 11 62.34 29.14 -5.89
CA ALA A 11 61.72 30.40 -5.39
C ALA A 11 60.33 30.72 -5.99
N ALA A 12 59.49 31.25 -5.11
CA ALA A 12 58.05 31.54 -5.23
C ALA A 12 57.71 32.85 -5.95
N LEU A 13 56.43 33.03 -6.32
CA LEU A 13 55.78 34.35 -6.37
C LEU A 13 54.25 34.27 -6.27
N LEU A 14 53.71 35.02 -5.31
CA LEU A 14 52.30 35.36 -5.08
C LEU A 14 51.80 36.37 -6.12
N ALA A 15 50.50 36.32 -6.44
CA ALA A 15 49.75 37.48 -6.92
C ALA A 15 48.28 37.43 -6.44
N LEU A 16 47.88 38.48 -5.73
CA LEU A 16 46.52 38.85 -5.32
C LEU A 16 45.88 39.75 -6.38
N ALA A 17 44.57 39.60 -6.65
CA ALA A 17 43.66 40.70 -7.01
C ALA A 17 42.18 40.26 -6.98
N SER A 18 41.38 40.97 -6.17
CA SER A 18 39.89 40.95 -6.05
C SER A 18 39.24 41.90 -7.10
N PRO A 19 37.94 42.30 -6.99
CA PRO A 19 36.67 41.59 -6.75
C PRO A 19 35.62 41.89 -7.87
N ALA A 20 34.46 41.23 -7.85
CA ALA A 20 33.27 41.70 -8.58
C ALA A 20 32.00 41.57 -7.70
N LEU A 21 31.32 42.71 -7.51
CA LEU A 21 30.00 42.82 -6.88
C LEU A 21 28.92 42.43 -7.89
N ALA A 22 27.96 41.59 -7.49
CA ALA A 22 26.71 41.39 -8.22
C ALA A 22 25.52 41.38 -7.25
N GLN A 23 24.46 42.02 -7.70
CA GLN A 23 23.28 42.48 -6.98
C GLN A 23 22.28 41.36 -6.64
N THR A 24 21.48 41.62 -5.61
CA THR A 24 20.39 40.79 -5.08
C THR A 24 19.17 40.70 -6.00
N GLN A 25 18.71 39.49 -6.27
CA GLN A 25 17.34 39.17 -6.73
C GLN A 25 16.64 38.31 -5.65
N SER A 26 15.37 38.61 -5.38
CA SER A 26 14.52 37.86 -4.44
C SER A 26 14.25 36.43 -4.93
N PRO A 27 14.31 35.38 -4.08
CA PRO A 27 14.05 34.02 -4.52
C PRO A 27 12.54 33.65 -4.52
N PRO A 28 12.12 32.71 -5.39
CA PRO A 28 10.74 32.25 -5.55
C PRO A 28 10.31 31.14 -4.55
N THR A 29 9.02 30.79 -4.59
CA THR A 29 8.26 29.88 -3.72
C THR A 29 8.57 28.39 -3.89
N SER A 30 9.70 27.89 -3.35
CA SER A 30 9.95 26.45 -3.19
C SER A 30 11.00 26.17 -2.12
N ALA A 31 10.68 25.33 -1.13
CA ALA A 31 11.58 24.96 -0.03
C ALA A 31 12.45 23.72 -0.34
N GLY A 32 13.24 23.77 -1.43
CA GLY A 32 14.37 22.86 -1.71
C GLY A 32 14.09 21.36 -1.93
N THR A 33 15.13 20.64 -2.37
CA THR A 33 15.13 19.18 -2.63
C THR A 33 15.98 18.43 -1.61
N LEU A 34 15.55 17.24 -1.18
CA LEU A 34 16.29 16.38 -0.25
C LEU A 34 17.53 15.72 -0.88
N ASN A 35 18.60 15.56 -0.10
CA ASN A 35 19.81 14.82 -0.44
C ASN A 35 19.68 13.37 0.07
N PRO A 36 19.67 12.32 -0.79
CA PRO A 36 19.58 10.94 -0.33
C PRO A 36 20.99 10.44 -0.03
N ALA A 37 21.42 10.51 1.23
CA ALA A 37 22.63 9.84 1.71
C ALA A 37 22.28 8.82 2.78
N SER A 38 22.47 7.57 2.37
CA SER A 38 22.59 6.37 3.17
C SER A 38 23.55 6.54 4.35
N ASP A 39 23.02 6.39 5.56
CA ASP A 39 23.76 5.81 6.68
C ASP A 39 22.76 5.08 7.58
N ARG A 40 22.98 3.78 7.76
CA ARG A 40 22.17 2.94 8.66
C ARG A 40 22.49 3.36 10.10
N PRO A 41 21.54 3.90 10.88
CA PRO A 41 21.78 4.10 12.30
C PRO A 41 22.01 2.75 12.99
N ALA A 42 22.94 2.73 13.94
CA ALA A 42 23.17 1.59 14.81
C ALA A 42 21.85 1.19 15.49
N GLN A 43 21.53 -0.11 15.49
CA GLN A 43 20.29 -0.63 16.07
C GLN A 43 20.21 -0.24 17.56
N PRO A 44 19.10 0.39 18.00
CA PRO A 44 18.92 0.69 19.41
C PRO A 44 18.84 -0.62 20.20
N ARG A 45 19.59 -0.73 21.29
CA ARG A 45 19.38 -1.78 22.30
C ARG A 45 17.97 -1.59 22.85
N VAL A 46 17.11 -2.57 22.63
CA VAL A 46 15.81 -2.65 23.29
C VAL A 46 16.10 -2.78 24.79
N GLN A 47 15.84 -1.72 25.55
CA GLN A 47 15.84 -1.80 27.00
C GLN A 47 14.70 -2.74 27.35
N GLN A 48 15.00 -3.85 28.04
CA GLN A 48 13.97 -4.81 28.45
C GLN A 48 12.93 -4.05 29.27
N ALA A 49 11.71 -3.92 28.73
CA ALA A 49 10.63 -3.26 29.41
C ALA A 49 10.23 -4.11 30.63
N GLU A 50 10.71 -3.73 31.81
CA GLU A 50 10.31 -4.36 33.07
C GLU A 50 8.97 -3.76 33.52
N PHE A 51 7.87 -4.45 33.23
CA PHE A 51 6.56 -4.05 33.74
C PHE A 51 6.42 -4.40 35.22
N GLN A 52 6.02 -3.45 36.05
CA GLN A 52 5.66 -3.70 37.45
C GLN A 52 4.21 -4.20 37.52
N ILE A 53 3.96 -5.44 37.08
CA ILE A 53 2.65 -6.11 37.19
C ILE A 53 2.70 -7.06 38.37
N GLN A 54 1.74 -6.92 39.29
CA GLN A 54 1.62 -7.80 40.44
C GLN A 54 1.32 -9.24 39.99
N ASP A 55 1.99 -10.21 40.61
CA ASP A 55 1.67 -11.61 40.41
C ASP A 55 0.33 -11.92 41.11
N GLY A 56 -0.65 -12.41 40.34
CA GLY A 56 -1.99 -12.65 40.85
C GLY A 56 -3.05 -12.68 39.75
N ILE A 57 -4.31 -12.70 40.18
CA ILE A 57 -5.49 -12.59 39.31
C ILE A 57 -5.73 -11.12 39.04
N VAL A 58 -5.80 -10.73 37.77
CA VAL A 58 -6.12 -9.36 37.34
C VAL A 58 -7.59 -9.23 36.99
N ALA A 59 -8.16 -10.26 36.38
CA ALA A 59 -9.58 -10.31 36.05
C ALA A 59 -10.09 -11.75 35.96
N THR A 60 -11.40 -11.92 36.01
CA THR A 60 -12.09 -13.17 35.70
C THR A 60 -13.16 -12.93 34.64
N VAL A 61 -13.25 -13.85 33.68
CA VAL A 61 -14.19 -13.81 32.54
C VAL A 61 -14.98 -15.11 32.55
N ASN A 62 -16.21 -15.05 33.06
CA ASN A 62 -16.97 -16.23 33.48
C ASN A 62 -16.12 -17.08 34.43
N ASP A 63 -15.88 -18.34 34.10
CA ASP A 63 -15.08 -19.26 34.92
C ASP A 63 -13.56 -19.25 34.60
N ARG A 64 -13.10 -18.33 33.73
CA ARG A 64 -11.69 -18.24 33.32
C ARG A 64 -10.98 -17.07 34.01
N VAL A 65 -9.75 -17.31 34.41
CA VAL A 65 -8.91 -16.35 35.12
C VAL A 65 -7.91 -15.72 34.15
N ILE A 66 -7.76 -14.40 34.21
CA ILE A 66 -6.67 -13.64 33.57
C ILE A 66 -5.64 -13.31 34.65
N THR A 67 -4.41 -13.77 34.47
CA THR A 67 -3.33 -13.55 35.43
C THR A 67 -2.46 -12.34 35.06
N GLY A 68 -1.68 -11.85 36.03
CA GLY A 68 -0.66 -10.84 35.79
C GLY A 68 0.39 -11.29 34.76
N TYR A 69 0.66 -12.60 34.66
CA TYR A 69 1.52 -13.17 33.63
C TYR A 69 0.90 -13.01 32.23
N ASP A 70 -0.37 -13.37 32.06
CA ASP A 70 -1.07 -13.25 30.76
C ASP A 70 -1.07 -11.80 30.29
N LEU A 71 -1.37 -10.87 31.20
CA LEU A 71 -1.36 -9.44 30.94
C LEU A 71 0.03 -8.97 30.49
N ARG A 72 1.08 -9.37 31.21
CA ARG A 72 2.48 -9.03 30.87
C ARG A 72 2.85 -9.53 29.48
N GLN A 73 2.49 -10.78 29.16
CA GLN A 73 2.78 -11.39 27.87
C GLN A 73 2.05 -10.68 26.73
N ARG A 74 0.79 -10.28 26.93
CA ARG A 74 0.03 -9.50 25.94
C ARG A 74 0.59 -8.09 25.76
N MET A 75 0.99 -7.43 26.83
CA MET A 75 1.64 -6.11 26.75
C MET A 75 2.95 -6.17 25.95
N LEU A 76 3.80 -7.17 26.24
CA LEU A 76 5.03 -7.40 25.48
C LEU A 76 4.76 -7.60 24.00
N LEU A 77 3.74 -8.40 23.66
CA LEU A 77 3.37 -8.63 22.28
C LEU A 77 2.91 -7.35 21.57
N ILE A 78 2.05 -6.54 22.22
CA ILE A 78 1.61 -5.25 21.66
C ILE A 78 2.82 -4.34 21.39
N ILE A 79 3.75 -4.24 22.34
CA ILE A 79 4.95 -3.39 22.21
C ILE A 79 5.85 -3.84 21.07
N VAL A 80 6.11 -5.15 20.97
CA VAL A 80 6.96 -5.70 19.90
C VAL A 80 6.31 -5.54 18.53
N MET A 81 5.01 -5.78 18.42
CA MET A 81 4.30 -5.74 17.13
C MET A 81 3.98 -4.32 16.64
N SER A 82 3.78 -3.37 17.56
CA SER A 82 3.47 -1.98 17.21
C SER A 82 4.70 -1.09 17.06
N GLU A 83 5.89 -1.59 17.46
CA GLU A 83 7.13 -0.83 17.58
C GLU A 83 7.00 0.43 18.47
N VAL A 84 5.95 0.50 19.29
CA VAL A 84 5.71 1.60 20.22
C VAL A 84 6.62 1.44 21.42
N GLN A 85 7.47 2.44 21.66
CA GLN A 85 8.31 2.47 22.85
C GLN A 85 7.44 2.66 24.11
N PRO A 86 7.56 1.80 25.13
CA PRO A 86 6.83 1.97 26.36
C PRO A 86 7.36 3.19 27.12
N THR A 87 6.47 4.11 27.46
CA THR A 87 6.74 5.32 28.25
C THR A 87 5.79 5.39 29.45
N ALA A 88 6.12 6.20 30.46
CA ALA A 88 5.24 6.40 31.60
C ALA A 88 3.84 6.92 31.20
N GLU A 89 3.74 7.61 30.07
CA GLU A 89 2.49 8.20 29.56
C GLU A 89 1.61 7.16 28.86
N ASN A 90 2.19 6.25 28.06
CA ASN A 90 1.42 5.29 27.26
C ASN A 90 1.22 3.92 27.95
N ILE A 91 2.00 3.59 28.98
CA ILE A 91 2.01 2.26 29.59
C ILE A 91 0.63 1.84 30.13
N ALA A 92 -0.11 2.78 30.71
CA ALA A 92 -1.45 2.52 31.23
C ALA A 92 -2.46 2.24 30.11
N GLN A 93 -2.28 2.85 28.94
CA GLN A 93 -3.11 2.58 27.78
C GLN A 93 -2.80 1.20 27.20
N ILE A 94 -1.52 0.85 27.06
CA ILE A 94 -1.07 -0.48 26.61
C ILE A 94 -1.62 -1.56 27.55
N GLN A 95 -1.58 -1.32 28.86
CA GLN A 95 -2.13 -2.26 29.85
C GLN A 95 -3.65 -2.46 29.68
N ARG A 96 -4.42 -1.37 29.51
CA ARG A 96 -5.87 -1.48 29.28
C ARG A 96 -6.19 -2.24 28.00
N GLU A 97 -5.51 -1.91 26.91
CA GLU A 97 -5.68 -2.57 25.62
C GLU A 97 -5.32 -4.06 25.70
N ALA A 98 -4.20 -4.39 26.36
CA ALA A 98 -3.80 -5.77 26.59
C ALA A 98 -4.87 -6.57 27.36
N LEU A 99 -5.43 -5.97 28.41
CA LEU A 99 -6.47 -6.62 29.20
C LEU A 99 -7.76 -6.81 28.40
N ASP A 100 -8.19 -5.79 27.63
CA ASP A 100 -9.37 -5.89 26.78
C ASP A 100 -9.24 -6.99 25.73
N MET A 101 -8.05 -7.13 25.12
CA MET A 101 -7.77 -8.20 24.17
C MET A 101 -7.79 -9.58 24.81
N LEU A 102 -7.30 -9.73 26.06
CA LEU A 102 -7.35 -10.99 26.78
C LEU A 102 -8.78 -11.38 27.14
N ILE A 103 -9.60 -10.42 27.57
CA ILE A 103 -11.03 -10.64 27.82
C ILE A 103 -11.72 -11.15 26.56
N ASP A 104 -11.51 -10.46 25.42
CA ASP A 104 -12.07 -10.88 24.15
C ASP A 104 -11.62 -12.27 23.74
N GLU A 105 -10.33 -12.58 23.88
CA GLU A 105 -9.78 -13.90 23.55
C GLU A 105 -10.38 -15.01 24.41
N HIS A 106 -10.58 -14.79 25.71
CA HIS A 106 -11.23 -15.76 26.57
C HIS A 106 -12.69 -15.99 26.18
N LEU A 107 -13.43 -14.95 25.79
CA LEU A 107 -14.80 -15.09 25.31
C LEU A 107 -14.85 -15.83 23.96
N GLN A 108 -13.93 -15.52 23.05
CA GLN A 108 -13.81 -16.23 21.77
C GLN A 108 -13.50 -17.70 21.98
N ALA A 109 -12.53 -18.03 22.83
CA ALA A 109 -12.16 -19.41 23.13
C ALA A 109 -13.34 -20.19 23.75
N GLN A 110 -14.10 -19.57 24.65
CA GLN A 110 -15.31 -20.16 25.22
C GLN A 110 -16.39 -20.40 24.17
N GLU A 111 -16.58 -19.44 23.26
CA GLU A 111 -17.55 -19.56 22.18
C GLU A 111 -17.17 -20.64 21.17
N ILE A 112 -15.90 -20.71 20.77
CA ILE A 112 -15.34 -21.75 19.89
C ILE A 112 -15.53 -23.13 20.51
N ALA A 113 -15.31 -23.28 21.82
CA ALA A 113 -15.46 -24.55 22.53
C ALA A 113 -16.88 -25.12 22.49
N LYS A 114 -17.91 -24.32 22.16
CA LYS A 114 -19.29 -24.79 21.94
C LYS A 114 -19.45 -25.57 20.63
N PHE A 115 -18.43 -25.61 19.77
CA PHE A 115 -18.45 -26.26 18.46
C PHE A 115 -17.35 -27.34 18.37
N PRO A 116 -17.60 -28.56 18.87
CA PRO A 116 -16.57 -29.62 18.92
C PRO A 116 -16.00 -30.05 17.56
N SER A 117 -16.71 -29.75 16.47
CA SER A 117 -16.24 -30.03 15.10
C SER A 117 -15.25 -28.98 14.57
N LEU A 118 -15.14 -27.83 15.24
CA LEU A 118 -14.20 -26.76 14.87
C LEU A 118 -12.88 -27.00 15.60
N ILE A 119 -11.98 -27.74 14.95
CA ILE A 119 -10.66 -28.08 15.48
C ILE A 119 -9.63 -27.33 14.65
N ILE A 120 -8.81 -26.51 15.31
CA ILE A 120 -7.68 -25.82 14.67
C ILE A 120 -6.41 -26.63 14.95
N THR A 121 -5.77 -27.12 13.90
CA THR A 121 -4.61 -28.01 14.01
C THR A 121 -3.31 -27.23 14.24
N ASP A 122 -2.27 -27.91 14.69
CA ASP A 122 -0.96 -27.28 14.87
C ASP A 122 -0.34 -26.86 13.54
N GLU A 123 -0.65 -27.57 12.45
CA GLU A 123 -0.21 -27.23 11.09
C GLU A 123 -0.83 -25.92 10.60
N GLU A 124 -2.10 -25.66 10.92
CA GLU A 124 -2.75 -24.38 10.59
C GLU A 124 -2.11 -23.22 11.36
N VAL A 125 -1.79 -23.44 12.64
CA VAL A 125 -1.06 -22.46 13.47
C VAL A 125 0.35 -22.23 12.92
N ASP A 126 1.05 -23.28 12.51
CA ASP A 126 2.39 -23.17 11.91
C ASP A 126 2.36 -22.43 10.58
N SER A 127 1.33 -22.64 9.76
CA SER A 127 1.13 -21.92 8.51
C SER A 127 0.88 -20.43 8.76
N GLU A 128 0.07 -20.06 9.75
CA GLU A 128 -0.16 -18.65 10.08
C GLU A 128 1.13 -17.99 10.62
N ILE A 129 1.89 -18.69 11.47
CA ILE A 129 3.21 -18.21 11.93
C ILE A 129 4.16 -18.02 10.75
N ALA A 130 4.16 -18.94 9.79
CA ALA A 130 5.01 -18.81 8.61
C ALA A 130 4.62 -17.60 7.74
N ALA A 131 3.32 -17.33 7.58
CA ALA A 131 2.84 -16.15 6.88
C ALA A 131 3.23 -14.85 7.61
N MET A 132 3.09 -14.81 8.94
CA MET A 132 3.51 -13.67 9.76
C MET A 132 5.02 -13.45 9.67
N ALA A 133 5.81 -14.52 9.73
CA ALA A 133 7.26 -14.46 9.60
C ALA A 133 7.67 -13.93 8.22
N GLN A 134 7.03 -14.41 7.15
CA GLN A 134 7.26 -13.92 5.80
C GLN A 134 6.95 -12.43 5.66
N GLN A 135 5.85 -11.96 6.25
CA GLN A 135 5.51 -10.53 6.26
C GLN A 135 6.57 -9.69 6.99
N ALA A 136 7.19 -10.24 8.04
CA ALA A 136 8.30 -9.62 8.75
C ALA A 136 9.67 -9.79 8.05
N GLY A 137 9.72 -10.44 6.87
CA GLY A 137 10.96 -10.73 6.16
C GLY A 137 11.87 -11.75 6.85
N MET A 138 11.29 -12.62 7.68
CA MET A 138 12.00 -13.61 8.50
C MET A 138 11.58 -15.04 8.16
N THR A 139 12.40 -16.01 8.53
CA THR A 139 11.97 -17.42 8.61
C THR A 139 11.12 -17.66 9.86
N PRO A 140 10.24 -18.68 9.90
CA PRO A 140 9.41 -18.97 11.07
C PRO A 140 10.22 -19.14 12.37
N GLY A 141 11.37 -19.82 12.29
CA GLY A 141 12.27 -20.00 13.43
C GLY A 141 12.91 -18.70 13.93
N GLN A 142 13.34 -17.83 13.02
CA GLN A 142 13.87 -16.50 13.37
C GLN A 142 12.79 -15.63 14.01
N TYR A 143 11.57 -15.66 13.48
CA TYR A 143 10.45 -14.89 14.00
C TYR A 143 10.11 -15.30 15.45
N MET A 144 9.97 -16.61 15.70
CA MET A 144 9.71 -17.11 17.06
C MET A 144 10.87 -16.83 18.02
N GLN A 145 12.12 -16.89 17.55
CA GLN A 145 13.29 -16.54 18.35
C GLN A 145 13.35 -15.05 18.69
N ALA A 146 12.95 -14.17 17.78
CA ALA A 146 12.86 -12.74 18.04
C ALA A 146 11.83 -12.44 19.15
N LEU A 147 10.65 -13.05 19.06
CA LEU A 147 9.61 -12.94 20.10
C LEU A 147 10.09 -13.48 21.45
N ALA A 148 10.74 -14.66 21.45
CA ALA A 148 11.31 -15.24 22.66
C ALA A 148 12.38 -14.34 23.30
N SER A 149 13.20 -13.68 22.48
CA SER A 149 14.22 -12.73 22.95
C SER A 149 13.63 -11.46 23.57
N ALA A 150 12.40 -11.13 23.21
CA ALA A 150 11.60 -10.08 23.85
C ALA A 150 10.82 -10.57 25.09
N GLY A 151 11.04 -11.81 25.54
CA GLY A 151 10.39 -12.38 26.71
C GLY A 151 8.97 -12.92 26.46
N ILE A 152 8.57 -13.06 25.19
CA ILE A 152 7.27 -13.61 24.81
C ILE A 152 7.37 -15.12 24.65
N HIS A 153 6.56 -15.86 25.39
CA HIS A 153 6.56 -17.31 25.34
C HIS A 153 5.85 -17.85 24.10
N ALA A 154 6.45 -18.86 23.47
CA ALA A 154 5.93 -19.48 22.25
C ALA A 154 4.49 -20.00 22.43
N ARG A 155 4.17 -20.58 23.60
CA ARG A 155 2.81 -21.06 23.89
C ARG A 155 1.78 -19.94 23.77
N THR A 156 2.05 -18.78 24.34
CA THR A 156 1.14 -17.63 24.30
C THR A 156 0.82 -17.22 22.87
N VAL A 157 1.84 -17.14 22.02
CA VAL A 157 1.69 -16.79 20.60
C VAL A 157 0.84 -17.83 19.88
N ARG A 158 1.11 -19.12 20.10
CA ARG A 158 0.38 -20.22 19.45
C ARG A 158 -1.09 -20.27 19.86
N GLU A 159 -1.40 -20.13 21.15
CA GLU A 159 -2.78 -20.13 21.63
C GLU A 159 -3.59 -18.93 21.10
N GLN A 160 -2.96 -17.75 21.05
CA GLN A 160 -3.59 -16.58 20.47
C GLN A 160 -3.91 -16.79 18.99
N ILE A 161 -2.93 -17.29 18.21
CA ILE A 161 -3.12 -17.58 16.79
C ILE A 161 -4.22 -18.62 16.60
N ARG A 162 -4.21 -19.69 17.40
CA ARG A 162 -5.24 -20.74 17.35
C ARG A 162 -6.63 -20.18 17.61
N THR A 163 -6.77 -19.33 18.62
CA THR A 163 -8.05 -18.67 18.94
C THR A 163 -8.48 -17.72 17.82
N ALA A 164 -7.54 -16.97 17.23
CA ALA A 164 -7.82 -16.07 16.11
C ALA A 164 -8.29 -16.80 14.86
N ILE A 165 -7.66 -17.93 14.50
CA ILE A 165 -8.09 -18.80 13.39
C ILE A 165 -9.48 -19.36 13.70
N GLY A 166 -9.66 -19.98 14.87
CA GLY A 166 -10.94 -20.57 15.28
C GLY A 166 -12.07 -19.55 15.27
N TRP A 167 -11.82 -18.32 15.74
CA TRP A 167 -12.82 -17.26 15.71
C TRP A 167 -13.20 -16.86 14.29
N ARG A 168 -12.21 -16.75 13.38
CA ARG A 168 -12.44 -16.41 11.97
C ARG A 168 -13.29 -17.47 11.27
N GLU A 169 -12.97 -18.74 11.47
CA GLU A 169 -13.73 -19.88 10.94
C GLU A 169 -15.15 -19.94 11.50
N LEU A 170 -15.30 -19.73 12.81
CA LEU A 170 -16.59 -19.67 13.48
C LEU A 170 -17.48 -18.55 12.89
N VAL A 171 -16.94 -17.33 12.80
CA VAL A 171 -17.64 -16.17 12.25
C VAL A 171 -17.99 -16.39 10.77
N GLY A 172 -17.04 -16.92 9.99
CA GLY A 172 -17.23 -17.26 8.58
C GLY A 172 -18.35 -18.28 8.39
N GLY A 173 -18.29 -19.41 9.10
CA GLY A 173 -19.31 -20.45 9.04
C GLY A 173 -20.69 -19.96 9.48
N ARG A 174 -20.76 -19.23 10.59
CA ARG A 174 -22.03 -18.74 11.18
C ARG A 174 -22.69 -17.63 10.36
N PHE A 175 -21.91 -16.73 9.77
CA PHE A 175 -22.42 -15.50 9.17
C PHE A 175 -22.22 -15.36 7.67
N SER A 176 -21.59 -16.34 7.00
CA SER A 176 -21.36 -16.32 5.54
C SER A 176 -22.59 -15.94 4.71
N SER A 177 -23.76 -16.50 5.03
CA SER A 177 -25.01 -16.22 4.32
C SER A 177 -25.47 -14.76 4.45
N ARG A 178 -25.30 -14.16 5.64
CA ARG A 178 -25.64 -12.76 5.93
C ARG A 178 -24.59 -11.77 5.42
N ALA A 179 -23.35 -12.22 5.25
CA ALA A 179 -22.24 -11.40 4.79
C ALA A 179 -22.13 -11.30 3.27
N ARG A 180 -22.94 -12.07 2.52
CA ARG A 180 -22.95 -12.07 1.05
C ARG A 180 -23.04 -10.66 0.48
N VAL A 181 -22.23 -10.42 -0.53
CA VAL A 181 -22.13 -9.14 -1.22
C VAL A 181 -22.98 -9.22 -2.49
N SER A 182 -23.77 -8.18 -2.76
CA SER A 182 -24.57 -8.13 -3.99
C SER A 182 -23.69 -7.71 -5.17
N ARG A 183 -24.02 -8.20 -6.38
CA ARG A 183 -23.31 -7.79 -7.61
C ARG A 183 -23.27 -6.27 -7.79
N SER A 184 -24.39 -5.59 -7.54
CA SER A 184 -24.48 -4.13 -7.61
C SER A 184 -23.54 -3.43 -6.63
N GLN A 185 -23.32 -4.00 -5.44
CA GLN A 185 -22.40 -3.44 -4.46
C GLN A 185 -20.94 -3.58 -4.91
N VAL A 186 -20.58 -4.71 -5.50
CA VAL A 186 -19.24 -4.90 -6.10
C VAL A 186 -19.02 -3.90 -7.22
N GLU A 187 -19.97 -3.79 -8.16
CA GLU A 187 -19.88 -2.86 -9.29
C GLU A 187 -19.82 -1.39 -8.85
N GLN A 188 -20.56 -1.00 -7.81
CA GLN A 188 -20.47 0.34 -7.23
C GLN A 188 -19.09 0.64 -6.65
N ASN A 189 -18.46 -0.33 -5.98
CA ASN A 189 -17.11 -0.15 -5.44
C ASN A 189 -16.07 -0.12 -6.56
N LEU A 190 -16.22 -0.96 -7.58
CA LEU A 190 -15.34 -0.94 -8.74
C LEU A 190 -15.37 0.42 -9.45
N ARG A 191 -16.56 1.00 -9.65
CA ARG A 191 -16.70 2.36 -10.19
C ARG A 191 -15.96 3.42 -9.37
N LYS A 192 -15.95 3.31 -8.04
CA LYS A 192 -15.17 4.23 -7.19
C LYS A 192 -13.67 4.09 -7.42
N TYR A 193 -13.18 2.87 -7.62
CA TYR A 193 -11.79 2.65 -7.98
C TYR A 193 -11.46 3.21 -9.37
N GLU A 194 -12.34 3.04 -10.36
CA GLU A 194 -12.20 3.62 -11.71
C GLU A 194 -12.19 5.15 -11.68
N GLU A 195 -13.13 5.76 -10.96
CA GLU A 195 -13.20 7.20 -10.75
C GLU A 195 -11.94 7.72 -10.07
N ALA A 196 -11.45 7.03 -9.03
CA ALA A 196 -10.21 7.40 -8.36
C ALA A 196 -8.97 7.22 -9.25
N ALA A 197 -8.93 6.18 -10.10
CA ALA A 197 -7.84 5.93 -11.03
C ALA A 197 -7.77 6.97 -12.16
N SER A 198 -8.91 7.54 -12.54
CA SER A 198 -9.03 8.59 -13.56
C SER A 198 -8.53 9.97 -13.07
N LYS A 199 -8.31 10.12 -11.76
CA LYS A 199 -7.88 11.37 -11.11
C LYS A 199 -6.41 11.32 -10.75
N LYS A 200 -5.79 12.50 -10.61
CA LYS A 200 -4.40 12.57 -10.12
C LYS A 200 -4.30 11.97 -8.72
N GLN A 201 -3.17 11.35 -8.44
CA GLN A 201 -2.89 10.76 -7.13
C GLN A 201 -1.49 11.15 -6.65
N TYR A 202 -1.38 11.36 -5.34
CA TYR A 202 -0.21 11.90 -4.68
C TYR A 202 0.19 10.95 -3.55
N LEU A 203 1.40 10.39 -3.59
CA LEU A 203 1.95 9.63 -2.48
C LEU A 203 2.63 10.62 -1.55
N ILE A 204 2.16 10.74 -0.31
CA ILE A 204 2.62 11.79 0.59
C ILE A 204 3.07 11.27 1.96
N GLY A 205 4.00 12.00 2.57
CA GLY A 205 4.17 12.04 4.00
C GLY A 205 3.53 13.32 4.57
N GLU A 206 2.96 13.26 5.77
CA GLU A 206 2.33 14.41 6.42
C GLU A 206 2.85 14.65 7.86
N ILE A 207 2.90 15.92 8.24
CA ILE A 207 3.06 16.36 9.63
C ILE A 207 1.97 17.40 9.89
N TYR A 208 1.00 17.03 10.74
CA TYR A 208 0.02 17.97 11.27
C TYR A 208 0.46 18.60 12.59
N ILE A 209 0.40 19.92 12.69
CA ILE A 209 0.62 20.70 13.92
C ILE A 209 -0.72 21.29 14.34
N ASP A 210 -1.26 20.81 15.45
CA ASP A 210 -2.51 21.29 16.04
C ASP A 210 -2.29 22.65 16.70
N ALA A 211 -2.98 23.69 16.20
CA ALA A 211 -2.86 25.05 16.71
C ALA A 211 -3.22 25.15 18.19
N ASN A 212 -4.15 24.33 18.69
CA ASN A 212 -4.57 24.37 20.08
C ASN A 212 -3.48 23.84 21.02
N ARG A 213 -2.63 22.91 20.56
CA ARG A 213 -1.55 22.33 21.36
C ARG A 213 -0.34 23.26 21.49
N VAL A 214 -0.10 24.09 20.48
CA VAL A 214 1.11 24.92 20.39
C VAL A 214 0.87 26.39 20.72
N GLY A 215 -0.33 26.76 21.19
CA GLY A 215 -0.64 28.12 21.63
C GLY A 215 -1.20 29.05 20.55
N GLY A 216 -1.79 28.50 19.49
CA GLY A 216 -2.52 29.20 18.44
C GLY A 216 -1.94 29.01 17.04
N MET A 217 -2.67 29.51 16.03
CA MET A 217 -2.32 29.34 14.62
C MET A 217 -0.96 29.93 14.26
N GLN A 218 -0.64 31.12 14.81
CA GLN A 218 0.65 31.76 14.54
C GLN A 218 1.83 30.92 15.06
N ALA A 219 1.69 30.32 16.24
CA ALA A 219 2.69 29.44 16.81
C ALA A 219 2.82 28.15 15.98
N ALA A 220 1.71 27.59 15.46
CA ALA A 220 1.74 26.45 14.56
C ALA A 220 2.48 26.75 13.25
N ILE A 221 2.26 27.92 12.65
CA ILE A 221 2.97 28.36 11.45
C ILE A 221 4.47 28.49 11.73
N SER A 222 4.85 29.20 12.79
CA SER A 222 6.25 29.42 13.14
C SER A 222 6.96 28.12 13.52
N GLY A 223 6.30 27.24 14.29
CA GLY A 223 6.82 25.90 14.60
C GLY A 223 6.99 25.06 13.33
N GLY A 224 6.01 25.10 12.42
CA GLY A 224 6.10 24.41 11.15
C GLY A 224 7.28 24.87 10.29
N GLN A 225 7.54 26.18 10.23
CA GLN A 225 8.73 26.73 9.55
C GLN A 225 10.03 26.21 10.18
N GLN A 226 10.10 26.12 11.50
CA GLN A 226 11.29 25.59 12.20
C GLN A 226 11.51 24.12 11.88
N LEU A 227 10.46 23.29 11.88
CA LEU A 227 10.55 21.88 11.53
C LEU A 227 11.00 21.69 10.08
N ILE A 228 10.48 22.49 9.15
CA ILE A 228 10.93 22.47 7.74
C ILE A 228 12.42 22.78 7.65
N GLN A 229 12.92 23.80 8.36
CA GLN A 229 14.35 24.13 8.37
C GLN A 229 15.21 22.99 8.91
N GLN A 230 14.78 22.32 9.97
CA GLN A 230 15.48 21.15 10.50
C GLN A 230 15.54 20.00 9.49
N MET A 231 14.43 19.73 8.78
CA MET A 231 14.38 18.68 7.75
C MET A 231 15.26 19.03 6.54
N ILE A 232 15.30 20.29 6.11
CA ILE A 232 16.22 20.77 5.07
C ILE A 232 17.69 20.61 5.52
N GLN A 233 17.97 20.79 6.81
CA GLN A 233 19.30 20.58 7.40
C GLN A 233 19.65 19.11 7.62
N GLY A 234 18.77 18.17 7.26
CA GLY A 234 19.04 16.73 7.27
C GLY A 234 18.31 15.93 8.35
N ALA A 235 17.39 16.53 9.12
CA ALA A 235 16.55 15.75 10.03
C ALA A 235 15.60 14.83 9.24
N PRO A 236 15.52 13.53 9.55
CA PRO A 236 14.67 12.60 8.79
C PRO A 236 13.19 12.89 9.04
N PHE A 237 12.43 13.04 7.95
CA PHE A 237 11.00 13.38 7.97
C PHE A 237 10.19 12.48 8.92
N GLN A 238 10.45 11.17 8.87
CA GLN A 238 9.70 10.17 9.66
C GLN A 238 9.89 10.37 11.17
N ALA A 239 11.10 10.73 11.62
CA ALA A 239 11.36 10.98 13.02
C ALA A 239 10.69 12.27 13.49
N VAL A 240 10.72 13.32 12.67
CA VAL A 240 10.03 14.58 12.95
C VAL A 240 8.51 14.34 13.02
N ALA A 241 7.97 13.55 12.10
CA ALA A 241 6.55 13.18 12.11
C ALA A 241 6.15 12.39 13.36
N GLN A 242 6.92 11.36 13.73
CA GLN A 242 6.69 10.58 14.96
C GLN A 242 6.71 11.43 16.22
N GLN A 243 7.63 12.40 16.29
CA GLN A 243 7.84 13.20 17.49
C GLN A 243 6.86 14.36 17.63
N PHE A 244 6.54 15.06 16.53
CA PHE A 244 5.84 16.34 16.58
C PHE A 244 4.46 16.34 15.95
N SER A 245 4.12 15.32 15.15
CA SER A 245 2.84 15.34 14.45
C SER A 245 1.68 14.91 15.37
N ALA A 246 0.58 15.65 15.27
CA ALA A 246 -0.71 15.29 15.86
C ALA A 246 -1.60 14.45 14.92
N ALA A 247 -1.12 14.10 13.71
CA ALA A 247 -1.88 13.27 12.77
C ALA A 247 -1.87 11.79 13.20
N PRO A 248 -2.92 10.99 12.90
CA PRO A 248 -2.94 9.56 13.19
C PRO A 248 -1.79 8.78 12.53
N THR A 249 -1.26 9.29 11.42
CA THR A 249 -0.14 8.71 10.66
C THR A 249 1.21 8.90 11.36
N ALA A 250 1.31 9.73 12.41
CA ALA A 250 2.54 9.98 13.17
C ALA A 250 3.21 8.69 13.64
N VAL A 251 2.43 7.71 14.13
CA VAL A 251 2.94 6.42 14.59
C VAL A 251 3.65 5.61 13.48
N ARG A 252 3.30 5.87 12.21
CA ARG A 252 3.94 5.28 11.03
C ARG A 252 4.90 6.23 10.33
N GLY A 253 5.49 7.19 11.05
CA GLY A 253 6.43 8.15 10.46
C GLY A 253 5.78 9.17 9.54
N GLY A 254 4.48 9.45 9.71
CA GLY A 254 3.74 10.38 8.87
C GLY A 254 3.36 9.82 7.51
N ASP A 255 3.45 8.50 7.28
CA ASP A 255 3.04 7.91 6.00
C ASP A 255 1.50 7.90 5.85
N ALA A 256 1.02 8.77 4.96
CA ALA A 256 -0.39 8.88 4.61
C ALA A 256 -0.78 8.05 3.37
N GLY A 257 0.20 7.49 2.64
CA GLY A 257 -0.04 6.72 1.43
C GLY A 257 -0.50 7.57 0.24
N TRP A 258 -1.17 6.92 -0.72
CA TRP A 258 -1.73 7.56 -1.91
C TRP A 258 -3.02 8.30 -1.59
N VAL A 259 -3.05 9.58 -1.93
CA VAL A 259 -4.20 10.48 -1.79
C VAL A 259 -4.72 10.86 -3.16
N VAL A 260 -6.04 10.77 -3.35
CA VAL A 260 -6.69 11.05 -4.64
C VAL A 260 -7.07 12.53 -4.70
N GLU A 261 -6.92 13.14 -5.88
CA GLU A 261 -7.36 14.50 -6.13
C GLU A 261 -8.83 14.73 -5.72
N GLY A 262 -9.07 15.84 -5.02
CA GLY A 262 -10.40 16.24 -4.57
C GLY A 262 -10.91 15.52 -3.31
N THR A 263 -10.10 14.69 -2.65
CA THR A 263 -10.45 14.11 -1.33
C THR A 263 -9.89 14.91 -0.14
N VAL A 264 -9.18 16.01 -0.41
CA VAL A 264 -8.55 16.86 0.62
C VAL A 264 -9.08 18.30 0.57
N ALA A 265 -8.81 19.07 1.62
CA ALA A 265 -9.16 20.49 1.67
C ALA A 265 -8.51 21.27 0.50
N PRO A 266 -9.16 22.34 -0.03
CA PRO A 266 -8.65 23.08 -1.18
C PRO A 266 -7.22 23.61 -1.02
N ALA A 267 -6.84 24.05 0.18
CA ALA A 267 -5.48 24.52 0.47
C ALA A 267 -4.42 23.42 0.33
N LEU A 268 -4.76 22.19 0.74
CA LEU A 268 -3.89 21.02 0.57
C LEU A 268 -3.81 20.62 -0.90
N GLN A 269 -4.94 20.60 -1.61
CA GLN A 269 -4.97 20.27 -3.04
C GLN A 269 -4.06 21.21 -3.84
N GLN A 270 -4.18 22.52 -3.61
CA GLN A 270 -3.33 23.51 -4.27
C GLN A 270 -1.85 23.29 -3.98
N ALA A 271 -1.49 22.90 -2.75
CA ALA A 271 -0.11 22.58 -2.43
C ALA A 271 0.35 21.30 -3.16
N PHE A 272 -0.48 20.25 -3.18
CA PHE A 272 -0.17 19.00 -3.86
C PHE A 272 0.09 19.22 -5.35
N ASP A 273 -0.70 20.06 -6.01
CA ASP A 273 -0.55 20.35 -7.44
C ASP A 273 0.80 21.00 -7.77
N ASN A 274 1.32 21.84 -6.86
CA ASN A 274 2.54 22.63 -7.07
C ASN A 274 3.84 21.99 -6.55
N LEU A 275 3.76 20.95 -5.72
CA LEU A 275 4.95 20.30 -5.12
C LEU A 275 5.64 19.33 -6.06
N ASP A 276 6.94 19.42 -6.28
CA ASP A 276 7.65 18.39 -7.04
C ASP A 276 7.91 17.14 -6.18
N ILE A 277 8.14 15.99 -6.84
CA ILE A 277 8.54 14.75 -6.15
C ILE A 277 9.85 14.99 -5.40
N GLY A 278 9.89 14.60 -4.13
CA GLY A 278 11.02 14.82 -3.23
C GLY A 278 11.03 16.19 -2.53
N GLN A 279 9.98 17.00 -2.69
CA GLN A 279 9.89 18.34 -2.12
C GLN A 279 9.05 18.41 -0.84
N LEU A 280 9.43 19.30 0.07
CA LEU A 280 8.62 19.72 1.23
C LEU A 280 7.77 20.95 0.92
N SER A 281 6.55 20.97 1.44
CA SER A 281 5.68 22.14 1.40
C SER A 281 6.13 23.19 2.42
N ASN A 282 5.73 24.44 2.15
CA ASN A 282 5.59 25.43 3.22
C ASN A 282 4.48 24.99 4.19
N PRO A 283 4.37 25.61 5.37
CA PRO A 283 3.24 25.38 6.27
C PRO A 283 1.91 25.70 5.59
N ILE A 284 1.05 24.69 5.40
CA ILE A 284 -0.26 24.82 4.77
C ILE A 284 -1.30 24.99 5.88
N VAL A 285 -1.89 26.18 5.95
CA VAL A 285 -2.91 26.49 6.95
C VAL A 285 -4.21 25.77 6.59
N VAL A 286 -4.77 25.06 7.56
CA VAL A 286 -6.08 24.40 7.49
C VAL A 286 -6.90 24.77 8.72
N GLU A 287 -8.14 24.32 8.77
CA GLU A 287 -8.95 24.46 9.98
C GLU A 287 -8.29 23.70 11.15
N GLY A 288 -8.08 24.40 12.27
CA GLY A 288 -7.51 23.83 13.50
C GLY A 288 -5.99 23.74 13.57
N GLY A 289 -5.25 23.97 12.48
CA GLY A 289 -3.80 23.81 12.50
C GLY A 289 -3.10 23.99 11.16
N VAL A 290 -1.94 23.35 11.04
CA VAL A 290 -1.04 23.49 9.90
C VAL A 290 -0.52 22.12 9.48
N TYR A 291 -0.50 21.87 8.18
CA TYR A 291 0.17 20.72 7.59
C TYR A 291 1.53 21.08 6.98
N ILE A 292 2.49 20.17 7.10
CA ILE A 292 3.69 20.11 6.26
C ILE A 292 3.60 18.80 5.48
N ILE A 293 3.79 18.90 4.17
CA ILE A 293 3.62 17.79 3.24
C ILE A 293 4.96 17.49 2.60
N TYR A 294 5.34 16.21 2.59
CA TYR A 294 6.45 15.70 1.82
C TYR A 294 5.91 14.91 0.63
N MET A 295 6.20 15.37 -0.59
CA MET A 295 5.76 14.69 -1.80
C MET A 295 6.71 13.53 -2.11
N ARG A 296 6.24 12.29 -1.98
CA ARG A 296 7.06 11.10 -2.21
C ARG A 296 6.95 10.62 -3.65
N ASP A 297 5.77 10.74 -4.24
CA ASP A 297 5.50 10.36 -5.62
C ASP A 297 4.22 11.05 -6.13
N LYS A 298 4.09 11.15 -7.44
CA LYS A 298 2.89 11.63 -8.12
C LYS A 298 2.61 10.77 -9.32
N ARG A 299 1.34 10.40 -9.49
CA ARG A 299 0.87 9.80 -10.74
C ARG A 299 -0.34 10.56 -11.24
N GLU A 300 -0.30 10.84 -12.53
CA GLU A 300 -1.46 11.37 -13.22
C GLU A 300 -2.59 10.36 -13.18
N GLY A 301 -3.82 10.85 -13.27
CA GLY A 301 -4.97 9.99 -13.50
C GLY A 301 -4.75 9.22 -14.79
N SER A 302 -4.62 7.91 -14.69
CA SER A 302 -4.55 7.05 -15.85
C SER A 302 -5.98 6.90 -16.36
N ALA A 303 -6.35 7.78 -17.30
CA ALA A 303 -7.40 7.52 -18.26
C ALA A 303 -6.96 6.47 -19.30
N THR A 304 -5.97 5.63 -18.96
CA THR A 304 -5.60 4.50 -19.81
C THR A 304 -6.85 3.65 -19.96
N SER A 305 -7.36 3.60 -21.19
CA SER A 305 -8.23 2.52 -21.61
C SER A 305 -7.34 1.30 -21.73
N LEU A 306 -7.35 0.46 -20.71
CA LEU A 306 -6.87 -0.90 -20.88
C LEU A 306 -7.87 -1.59 -21.78
N VAL A 307 -7.36 -2.25 -22.81
CA VAL A 307 -8.16 -3.01 -23.76
C VAL A 307 -7.70 -4.45 -23.76
N GLN A 308 -8.66 -5.36 -23.79
CA GLN A 308 -8.39 -6.76 -24.07
C GLN A 308 -8.61 -7.01 -25.55
N LEU A 309 -7.62 -7.56 -26.24
CA LEU A 309 -7.66 -7.76 -27.69
C LEU A 309 -7.47 -9.23 -28.04
N SER A 310 -8.14 -9.67 -29.10
CA SER A 310 -7.80 -10.90 -29.81
C SER A 310 -7.54 -10.58 -31.27
N GLN A 311 -6.74 -11.38 -31.95
CA GLN A 311 -6.42 -11.16 -33.35
C GLN A 311 -6.47 -12.44 -34.17
N ILE A 312 -6.70 -12.25 -35.47
CA ILE A 312 -6.42 -13.20 -36.54
C ILE A 312 -5.63 -12.48 -37.64
N MET A 313 -4.62 -13.13 -38.19
CA MET A 313 -3.73 -12.51 -39.18
C MET A 313 -3.35 -13.46 -40.31
N VAL A 314 -2.98 -12.86 -41.44
CA VAL A 314 -2.21 -13.50 -42.51
C VAL A 314 -0.79 -12.95 -42.42
N GLU A 315 0.19 -13.83 -42.22
CA GLU A 315 1.60 -13.47 -42.20
C GLU A 315 2.03 -12.99 -43.60
N LEU A 316 2.64 -11.82 -43.66
CA LEU A 316 3.13 -11.23 -44.90
C LEU A 316 4.34 -10.35 -44.60
N PRO A 317 5.45 -10.48 -45.34
CA PRO A 317 6.63 -9.64 -45.13
C PRO A 317 6.34 -8.19 -45.54
N GLU A 318 7.10 -7.23 -45.00
CA GLU A 318 6.98 -5.82 -45.36
C GLU A 318 7.12 -5.56 -46.88
N THR A 319 7.90 -6.39 -47.57
CA THR A 319 8.16 -6.32 -49.02
C THR A 319 7.08 -6.97 -49.88
N ALA A 320 5.97 -7.44 -49.29
CA ALA A 320 4.88 -8.06 -50.05
C ALA A 320 4.32 -7.11 -51.12
N SER A 321 3.99 -7.67 -52.28
CA SER A 321 3.38 -6.95 -53.39
C SER A 321 1.93 -6.55 -53.07
N GLU A 322 1.42 -5.53 -53.77
CA GLU A 322 0.02 -5.09 -53.62
C GLU A 322 -0.97 -6.23 -53.88
N ALA A 323 -0.66 -7.12 -54.84
CA ALA A 323 -1.50 -8.28 -55.15
C ALA A 323 -1.57 -9.29 -53.99
N GLU A 324 -0.46 -9.50 -53.27
CA GLU A 324 -0.42 -10.38 -52.09
C GLU A 324 -1.18 -9.78 -50.91
N VAL A 325 -1.04 -8.46 -50.71
CA VAL A 325 -1.78 -7.74 -49.67
C VAL A 325 -3.29 -7.78 -49.95
N GLU A 326 -3.70 -7.56 -51.19
CA GLU A 326 -5.11 -7.61 -51.60
C GLU A 326 -5.70 -9.02 -51.44
N ALA A 327 -4.96 -10.07 -51.81
CA ALA A 327 -5.39 -11.45 -51.60
C ALA A 327 -5.58 -11.78 -50.11
N ALA A 328 -4.67 -11.32 -49.25
CA ALA A 328 -4.81 -11.46 -47.80
C ALA A 328 -6.00 -10.65 -47.24
N ALA A 329 -6.24 -9.44 -47.76
CA ALA A 329 -7.36 -8.61 -47.36
C ALA A 329 -8.70 -9.27 -47.70
N GLN A 330 -8.87 -9.77 -48.92
CA GLN A 330 -10.06 -10.50 -49.34
C GLN A 330 -10.32 -11.73 -48.48
N ARG A 331 -9.25 -12.45 -48.13
CA ARG A 331 -9.33 -13.60 -47.25
C ARG A 331 -9.82 -13.23 -45.84
N LEU A 332 -9.21 -12.22 -45.22
CA LEU A 332 -9.63 -11.75 -43.90
C LEU A 332 -11.07 -11.21 -43.92
N MET A 333 -11.43 -10.47 -44.96
CA MET A 333 -12.79 -9.95 -45.12
C MET A 333 -13.85 -11.05 -45.28
N ALA A 334 -13.50 -12.18 -45.90
CA ALA A 334 -14.41 -13.32 -46.02
C ALA A 334 -14.74 -13.97 -44.66
N VAL A 335 -13.80 -13.97 -43.71
CA VAL A 335 -14.00 -14.58 -42.39
C VAL A 335 -14.59 -13.59 -41.37
N ARG A 336 -14.35 -12.29 -41.52
CA ARG A 336 -14.73 -11.24 -40.57
C ARG A 336 -16.18 -11.29 -40.07
N PRO A 337 -17.21 -11.52 -40.91
CA PRO A 337 -18.61 -11.54 -40.44
C PRO A 337 -18.92 -12.67 -39.44
N GLN A 338 -18.04 -13.68 -39.35
CA GLN A 338 -18.20 -14.85 -38.47
C GLN A 338 -17.36 -14.72 -37.18
N LEU A 339 -16.60 -13.63 -37.04
CA LEU A 339 -15.69 -13.44 -35.92
C LEU A 339 -16.37 -12.74 -34.76
N THR A 340 -16.17 -13.32 -33.58
CA THR A 340 -16.33 -12.67 -32.29
C THR A 340 -15.02 -12.86 -31.52
N CYS A 341 -14.88 -12.14 -30.40
CA CYS A 341 -13.73 -12.33 -29.51
C CYS A 341 -13.52 -13.78 -29.04
N GLN A 342 -14.59 -14.56 -28.90
CA GLN A 342 -14.49 -15.97 -28.48
C GLN A 342 -14.12 -16.90 -29.64
N THR A 343 -14.40 -16.52 -30.89
CA THR A 343 -14.24 -17.40 -32.06
C THR A 343 -12.96 -17.14 -32.85
N MET A 344 -12.31 -15.99 -32.71
CA MET A 344 -11.12 -15.61 -33.48
C MET A 344 -9.99 -16.65 -33.47
N VAL A 345 -9.54 -17.06 -32.28
CA VAL A 345 -8.44 -18.03 -32.14
C VAL A 345 -8.85 -19.39 -32.73
N ALA A 346 -10.04 -19.87 -32.39
CA ALA A 346 -10.56 -21.14 -32.90
C ALA A 346 -10.72 -21.14 -34.43
N ARG A 347 -11.16 -20.01 -35.01
CA ARG A 347 -11.32 -19.86 -36.45
C ARG A 347 -9.98 -19.87 -37.17
N ALA A 348 -8.96 -19.20 -36.61
CA ALA A 348 -7.63 -19.21 -37.17
C ALA A 348 -7.03 -20.62 -37.23
N THR A 349 -7.20 -21.41 -36.16
CA THR A 349 -6.70 -22.79 -36.12
C THR A 349 -7.40 -23.71 -37.13
N ALA A 350 -8.67 -23.45 -37.45
CA ALA A 350 -9.44 -24.24 -38.39
C ALA A 350 -9.15 -23.91 -39.87
N GLU A 351 -8.44 -22.81 -40.17
CA GLU A 351 -8.25 -22.32 -41.53
C GLU A 351 -6.76 -22.23 -41.92
N PRO A 352 -6.27 -23.06 -42.86
CA PRO A 352 -4.85 -23.12 -43.19
C PRO A 352 -4.25 -21.78 -43.66
N GLY A 353 -3.23 -21.28 -42.98
CA GLY A 353 -2.57 -20.02 -43.33
C GLY A 353 -3.17 -18.77 -42.66
N LEU A 354 -4.07 -18.95 -41.69
CA LEU A 354 -4.40 -17.92 -40.70
C LEU A 354 -3.70 -18.22 -39.38
N LEU A 355 -3.26 -17.18 -38.69
CA LEU A 355 -2.67 -17.25 -37.35
C LEU A 355 -3.58 -16.49 -36.38
N GLY A 356 -3.92 -17.09 -35.24
CA GLY A 356 -4.78 -16.47 -34.24
C GLY A 356 -4.09 -16.41 -32.89
N SER A 357 -4.33 -15.33 -32.15
CA SER A 357 -3.75 -15.14 -30.80
C SER A 357 -4.67 -14.33 -29.90
N ASP A 358 -4.67 -14.66 -28.61
CA ASP A 358 -5.18 -13.78 -27.56
C ASP A 358 -4.03 -12.84 -27.17
N LEU A 359 -4.25 -11.54 -27.34
CA LEU A 359 -3.25 -10.52 -27.02
C LEU A 359 -3.30 -10.12 -25.54
N GLY A 360 -4.28 -10.60 -24.79
CA GLY A 360 -4.48 -10.24 -23.39
C GLY A 360 -4.89 -8.79 -23.22
N GLU A 361 -4.79 -8.31 -21.98
CA GLU A 361 -5.06 -6.92 -21.62
C GLU A 361 -3.79 -6.06 -21.77
N SER A 362 -3.92 -4.90 -22.41
CA SER A 362 -2.82 -3.95 -22.58
C SER A 362 -3.31 -2.51 -22.59
N ASP A 363 -2.43 -1.59 -22.20
CA ASP A 363 -2.63 -0.15 -22.41
C ASP A 363 -2.66 0.14 -23.90
N VAL A 364 -3.67 0.89 -24.37
CA VAL A 364 -3.76 1.37 -25.74
C VAL A 364 -2.46 2.03 -26.22
N LEU A 365 -1.73 2.72 -25.35
CA LEU A 365 -0.45 3.36 -25.65
C LEU A 365 0.68 2.36 -25.91
N ASN A 366 0.61 1.17 -25.31
CA ASN A 366 1.61 0.11 -25.47
C ASN A 366 1.32 -0.81 -26.67
N LEU A 367 0.17 -0.65 -27.33
CA LEU A 367 -0.15 -1.38 -28.55
C LEU A 367 0.71 -0.91 -29.73
N ALA A 368 0.87 -1.80 -30.71
CA ALA A 368 1.41 -1.45 -32.01
C ALA A 368 0.69 -0.19 -32.56
N PRO A 369 1.42 0.81 -33.10
CA PRO A 369 0.82 2.09 -33.51
C PRO A 369 -0.38 1.95 -34.43
N GLN A 370 -0.40 0.90 -35.27
CA GLN A 370 -1.46 0.62 -36.22
C GLN A 370 -2.76 0.11 -35.57
N PHE A 371 -2.68 -0.48 -34.36
CA PHE A 371 -3.86 -0.94 -33.61
C PHE A 371 -4.50 0.14 -32.75
N GLN A 372 -3.74 1.18 -32.38
CA GLN A 372 -4.22 2.22 -31.47
C GLN A 372 -5.49 2.94 -31.96
N PRO A 373 -5.64 3.32 -33.25
CA PRO A 373 -6.84 4.01 -33.71
C PRO A 373 -8.11 3.18 -33.49
N PHE A 374 -8.08 1.91 -33.88
CA PHE A 374 -9.18 0.97 -33.65
C PHE A 374 -9.43 0.76 -32.15
N ALA A 375 -8.36 0.51 -31.38
CA ALA A 375 -8.47 0.29 -29.95
C ALA A 375 -9.02 1.50 -29.17
N ARG A 376 -8.94 2.72 -29.71
CA ARG A 376 -9.53 3.95 -29.12
C ARG A 376 -11.01 4.11 -29.47
N SER A 377 -11.39 3.84 -30.72
CA SER A 377 -12.74 4.15 -31.22
C SER A 377 -13.73 2.99 -31.10
N ALA A 378 -13.26 1.75 -31.16
CA ALA A 378 -14.10 0.57 -31.23
C ALA A 378 -14.96 0.37 -29.98
N GLN A 379 -16.12 -0.27 -30.13
CA GLN A 379 -16.94 -0.74 -29.02
C GLN A 379 -16.57 -2.19 -28.65
N VAL A 380 -16.80 -2.58 -27.40
CA VAL A 380 -16.54 -3.96 -26.96
C VAL A 380 -17.41 -4.92 -27.78
N GLY A 381 -16.77 -5.92 -28.37
CA GLY A 381 -17.36 -6.90 -29.30
C GLY A 381 -17.09 -6.59 -30.78
N GLU A 382 -16.59 -5.41 -31.12
CA GLU A 382 -16.32 -5.00 -32.50
C GLU A 382 -15.03 -5.64 -33.05
N VAL A 383 -15.01 -5.89 -34.36
CA VAL A 383 -13.85 -6.42 -35.10
C VAL A 383 -13.41 -5.42 -36.17
N SER A 384 -12.12 -5.10 -36.19
CA SER A 384 -11.52 -4.11 -37.08
C SER A 384 -11.66 -4.47 -38.56
N GLU A 385 -11.46 -3.50 -39.44
CA GLU A 385 -11.02 -3.76 -40.82
C GLU A 385 -9.60 -4.37 -40.84
N PRO A 386 -9.12 -4.91 -41.98
CA PRO A 386 -7.74 -5.36 -42.10
C PRO A 386 -6.72 -4.25 -41.82
N ILE A 387 -5.85 -4.46 -40.83
CA ILE A 387 -4.79 -3.53 -40.41
C ILE A 387 -3.44 -4.11 -40.84
N ARG A 388 -2.66 -3.31 -41.59
CA ARG A 388 -1.31 -3.69 -42.03
C ARG A 388 -0.27 -3.38 -40.97
N THR A 389 0.58 -4.35 -40.65
CA THR A 389 1.75 -4.21 -39.78
C THR A 389 3.00 -4.82 -40.45
N PRO A 390 4.20 -4.67 -39.87
CA PRO A 390 5.41 -5.38 -40.32
C PRO A 390 5.30 -6.90 -40.40
N LEU A 391 4.45 -7.51 -39.56
CA LEU A 391 4.28 -8.97 -39.47
C LEU A 391 3.22 -9.50 -40.45
N GLY A 392 2.36 -8.63 -40.95
CA GLY A 392 1.36 -9.00 -41.94
C GLY A 392 0.08 -8.18 -41.88
N LEU A 393 -1.04 -8.82 -42.21
CA LEU A 393 -2.35 -8.18 -42.25
C LEU A 393 -3.24 -8.80 -41.15
N HIS A 394 -3.88 -7.97 -40.33
CA HIS A 394 -4.54 -8.37 -39.10
C HIS A 394 -6.00 -7.93 -39.05
N LEU A 395 -6.88 -8.77 -38.53
CA LEU A 395 -8.14 -8.34 -37.93
C LEU A 395 -7.98 -8.40 -36.41
N VAL A 396 -8.40 -7.34 -35.74
CA VAL A 396 -8.31 -7.22 -34.28
C VAL A 396 -9.71 -7.07 -33.71
N GLY A 397 -10.03 -7.85 -32.68
CA GLY A 397 -11.29 -7.76 -31.94
C GLY A 397 -11.09 -7.06 -30.60
N LEU A 398 -11.97 -6.11 -30.26
CA LEU A 398 -11.98 -5.47 -28.95
C LEU A 398 -12.84 -6.28 -27.97
N CYS A 399 -12.22 -7.03 -27.07
CA CYS A 399 -12.88 -8.02 -26.21
C CYS A 399 -13.26 -7.50 -24.83
N GLY A 400 -12.60 -6.43 -24.39
CA GLY A 400 -12.90 -5.74 -23.15
C GLY A 400 -12.29 -4.34 -23.16
N ARG A 401 -12.87 -3.43 -22.38
CA ARG A 401 -12.31 -2.12 -22.10
C ARG A 401 -12.56 -1.76 -20.64
N ARG A 402 -11.53 -1.33 -19.93
CA ARG A 402 -11.63 -0.77 -18.58
C ARG A 402 -10.73 0.45 -18.45
N VAL A 403 -11.12 1.37 -17.57
CA VAL A 403 -10.30 2.55 -17.24
C VAL A 403 -9.48 2.23 -15.99
N GLY A 404 -8.17 2.46 -16.06
CA GLY A 404 -7.29 2.40 -14.89
C GLY A 404 -5.94 1.74 -15.17
N SER A 405 -5.14 1.56 -14.10
CA SER A 405 -3.84 0.90 -14.15
C SER A 405 -3.95 -0.60 -13.89
N ALA A 406 -2.89 -1.35 -14.20
CA ALA A 406 -2.77 -2.78 -13.87
C ALA A 406 -2.95 -3.09 -12.36
N ASP A 407 -2.76 -2.11 -11.49
CA ASP A 407 -2.92 -2.23 -10.03
C ASP A 407 -4.39 -2.18 -9.57
N MET A 408 -5.35 -1.96 -10.47
CA MET A 408 -6.76 -1.88 -10.12
C MET A 408 -7.31 -3.24 -9.66
N PRO A 409 -8.00 -3.30 -8.50
CA PRO A 409 -8.54 -4.56 -7.99
C PRO A 409 -9.54 -5.16 -8.98
N THR A 410 -9.53 -6.49 -9.08
CA THR A 410 -10.50 -7.23 -9.90
C THR A 410 -11.85 -7.29 -9.20
N TYR A 411 -12.91 -7.67 -9.94
CA TYR A 411 -14.22 -7.94 -9.35
C TYR A 411 -14.14 -8.89 -8.14
N ARG A 412 -13.36 -9.97 -8.28
CA ARG A 412 -13.18 -10.98 -7.23
C ARG A 412 -12.44 -10.42 -6.01
N ASP A 413 -11.48 -9.52 -6.22
CA ASP A 413 -10.76 -8.87 -5.12
C ASP A 413 -11.69 -7.97 -4.31
N VAL A 414 -12.47 -7.14 -5.01
CA VAL A 414 -13.45 -6.24 -4.39
C VAL A 414 -14.53 -7.04 -3.67
N GLU A 415 -15.07 -8.10 -4.29
CA GLU A 415 -16.04 -9.00 -3.65
C GLU A 415 -15.47 -9.63 -2.37
N SER A 416 -14.25 -10.17 -2.43
CA SER A 416 -13.58 -10.80 -1.30
C SER A 416 -13.28 -9.80 -0.18
N GLN A 417 -12.91 -8.57 -0.53
CA GLN A 417 -12.70 -7.49 0.44
C GLN A 417 -14.00 -7.09 1.14
N LEU A 418 -15.08 -6.90 0.38
CA LEU A 418 -16.39 -6.53 0.93
C LEU A 418 -16.97 -7.64 1.81
N LEU A 419 -16.81 -8.91 1.41
CA LEU A 419 -17.21 -10.06 2.20
C LEU A 419 -16.46 -10.09 3.54
N ARG A 420 -15.13 -9.92 3.51
CA ARG A 420 -14.31 -9.84 4.73
C ARG A 420 -14.74 -8.67 5.63
N ALA A 421 -15.03 -7.51 5.05
CA ALA A 421 -15.50 -6.34 5.81
C ALA A 421 -16.86 -6.61 6.48
N ASN A 422 -17.81 -7.22 5.76
CA ASN A 422 -19.12 -7.61 6.30
C ASN A 422 -18.98 -8.65 7.43
N LEU A 423 -18.18 -9.70 7.22
CA LEU A 423 -17.89 -10.71 8.25
C LEU A 423 -17.24 -10.09 9.48
N SER A 424 -16.27 -9.20 9.29
CA SER A 424 -15.60 -8.48 10.38
C SER A 424 -16.59 -7.63 11.19
N MET A 425 -17.52 -6.94 10.53
CA MET A 425 -18.58 -6.16 11.18
C MET A 425 -19.55 -7.06 11.99
N LEU A 426 -19.97 -8.18 11.41
CA LEU A 426 -20.83 -9.15 12.10
C LEU A 426 -20.11 -9.81 13.28
N GLY A 427 -18.83 -10.15 13.12
CA GLY A 427 -17.98 -10.67 14.20
C GLY A 427 -17.82 -9.68 15.35
N ARG A 428 -17.57 -8.38 15.06
CA ARG A 428 -17.54 -7.34 16.11
C ARG A 428 -18.87 -7.17 16.81
N ARG A 429 -19.99 -7.21 16.08
CA ARG A 429 -21.32 -7.20 16.69
C ARG A 429 -21.47 -8.40 17.63
N TYR A 430 -21.07 -9.58 17.17
CA TYR A 430 -21.16 -10.79 17.97
C TYR A 430 -20.30 -10.73 19.23
N MET A 431 -19.06 -10.20 19.13
CA MET A 431 -18.22 -9.95 20.30
C MET A 431 -18.85 -8.98 21.30
N ARG A 432 -19.51 -7.92 20.84
CA ARG A 432 -20.24 -7.01 21.74
C ARG A 432 -21.37 -7.72 22.49
N ASP A 433 -22.11 -8.57 21.78
CA ASP A 433 -23.18 -9.36 22.39
C ASP A 433 -22.58 -10.34 23.44
N LEU A 434 -21.49 -11.04 23.11
CA LEU A 434 -20.77 -11.92 24.05
C LEU A 434 -20.25 -11.17 25.28
N ARG A 435 -19.67 -9.98 25.11
CA ARG A 435 -19.21 -9.16 26.24
C ARG A 435 -20.37 -8.69 27.12
N ALA A 436 -21.52 -8.37 26.53
CA ALA A 436 -22.70 -7.94 27.27
C ALA A 436 -23.30 -9.07 28.12
N ASP A 437 -23.20 -10.31 27.65
CA ASP A 437 -23.73 -11.51 28.33
C ASP A 437 -22.72 -12.11 29.34
N ALA A 438 -21.46 -11.69 29.31
CA ALA A 438 -20.39 -12.25 30.14
C ALA A 438 -20.35 -11.66 31.56
N LEU A 439 -19.98 -12.49 32.53
CA LEU A 439 -19.59 -12.04 33.86
C LEU A 439 -18.10 -11.69 33.87
N ILE A 440 -17.79 -10.39 33.84
CA ILE A 440 -16.41 -9.90 33.86
C ILE A 440 -16.16 -9.18 35.18
N GLU A 441 -15.26 -9.72 36.02
CA GLU A 441 -14.86 -9.09 37.28
C GLU A 441 -13.38 -8.68 37.22
N MET A 442 -13.12 -7.41 37.51
CA MET A 442 -11.77 -6.87 37.67
C MET A 442 -11.34 -7.03 39.14
N LYS A 443 -10.06 -7.32 39.39
CA LYS A 443 -9.51 -7.47 40.75
C LYS A 443 -8.64 -6.31 41.19
#